data_AF-A0A7V1SLE8-F1
#
_entry.id   AF-A0A7V1SLE8-F1
#
_cell.length_a   1.000
_cell.length_b   1.000
_cell.length_c   1.000
_cell.angle_alpha   90.00
_cell.angle_beta   90.00
_cell.angle_gamma   90.00
#
_symmetry.space_group_name_H-M   'P 1'
#
loop_
_entity.id
_entity.type
_entity.pdbx_description
1 polymer ?
#
loop_
_entity_poly.entity_id
_entity_poly.type
_entity_poly.pdbx_seq_one_letter_code
_entity_poly.pdbx_strand_id
1 'polypeptide(L)'
;MSKKIFTDPFIAAYHDFKDSVDFSKSGILPDLENMIGYLLIGVPRVPADDDPSDASSIEAVDQRISILKAVFAELNRDASEDFLDRGLGIYDKAAERAKMLLRESKTPSDGE
;
A
#
# COMPACT_ATOMS: atom_id res chain seq x y z
N MET A 1 -13.17 -11.32 -21.74
CA MET A 1 -13.42 -10.73 -20.41
C MET A 1 -13.61 -9.23 -20.60
N SER A 2 -14.75 -8.68 -20.21
CA SER A 2 -15.00 -7.23 -20.26
C SER A 2 -14.26 -6.57 -19.11
N LYS A 3 -13.29 -5.69 -19.39
CA LYS A 3 -12.64 -4.88 -18.35
C LYS A 3 -13.70 -3.94 -17.77
N LYS A 4 -13.97 -4.02 -16.45
CA LYS A 4 -14.85 -3.06 -15.79
C LYS A 4 -14.21 -1.67 -15.92
N ILE A 5 -14.99 -0.69 -16.36
CA ILE A 5 -14.55 0.70 -16.43
C ILE A 5 -14.97 1.37 -15.12
N PHE A 6 -13.99 1.77 -14.32
CA PHE A 6 -14.21 2.60 -13.15
C PHE A 6 -13.92 4.05 -13.53
N THR A 7 -14.82 4.97 -13.17
CA THR A 7 -14.66 6.41 -13.43
C THR A 7 -13.70 7.09 -12.45
N ASP A 8 -13.47 6.46 -11.30
CA ASP A 8 -12.54 6.93 -10.27
C ASP A 8 -11.21 6.15 -10.38
N PRO A 9 -10.07 6.82 -10.63
CA PRO A 9 -8.77 6.18 -10.76
C PRO A 9 -8.30 5.41 -9.52
N PHE A 10 -8.65 5.86 -8.32
CA PHE A 10 -8.29 5.17 -7.08
C PHE A 10 -9.10 3.88 -6.92
N ILE A 11 -10.40 3.93 -7.23
CA ILE A 11 -11.25 2.73 -7.25
C ILE A 11 -10.78 1.73 -8.32
N ALA A 12 -10.33 2.23 -9.48
CA ALA A 12 -9.71 1.39 -10.50
C ALA A 12 -8.45 0.68 -9.97
N ALA A 13 -7.54 1.40 -9.32
CA ALA A 13 -6.33 0.85 -8.73
C ALA A 13 -6.61 -0.20 -7.64
N TYR A 14 -7.62 0.04 -6.80
CA TYR A 14 -8.07 -0.95 -5.81
C TYR A 14 -8.54 -2.24 -6.47
N HIS A 15 -9.39 -2.15 -7.50
CA HIS A 15 -9.90 -3.34 -8.19
C HIS A 15 -8.81 -4.07 -8.98
N ASP A 16 -7.95 -3.33 -9.68
CA ASP A 16 -6.82 -3.92 -10.42
C ASP A 16 -5.88 -4.69 -9.48
N PHE A 17 -5.58 -4.14 -8.29
CA PHE A 17 -4.76 -4.85 -7.31
C PHE A 17 -5.50 -6.03 -6.69
N LYS A 18 -6.76 -5.85 -6.29
CA LYS A 18 -7.59 -6.93 -5.73
C LYS A 18 -7.66 -8.13 -6.66
N ASP A 19 -7.88 -7.90 -7.96
CA ASP A 19 -7.96 -8.96 -8.96
C ASP A 19 -6.63 -9.70 -9.16
N SER A 20 -5.51 -9.12 -8.70
CA SER A 20 -4.18 -9.76 -8.71
C SER A 20 -3.87 -10.61 -7.48
N VAL A 21 -4.69 -10.52 -6.43
CA VAL A 21 -4.48 -11.22 -5.15
C VAL A 21 -5.20 -12.57 -5.16
N ASP A 22 -4.51 -13.60 -4.68
CA ASP A 22 -5.09 -14.93 -4.48
C ASP A 22 -5.85 -14.99 -3.15
N PHE A 23 -7.18 -14.88 -3.21
CA PHE A 23 -8.06 -14.89 -2.04
C PHE A 23 -8.16 -16.24 -1.34
N SER A 24 -7.55 -17.30 -1.89
CA SER A 24 -7.48 -18.60 -1.20
C SER A 24 -6.40 -18.64 -0.10
N LYS A 25 -5.53 -17.63 -0.03
CA LYS A 25 -4.40 -17.54 0.92
C LYS A 25 -4.66 -16.55 2.05
N SER A 26 -5.62 -16.84 2.93
CA SER A 26 -5.92 -16.06 4.14
C SER A 26 -5.17 -16.56 5.38
N GLY A 27 -5.24 -15.82 6.49
CA GLY A 27 -4.65 -16.20 7.78
C GLY A 27 -3.15 -15.94 7.92
N ILE A 28 -2.57 -15.16 7.01
CA ILE A 28 -1.14 -14.81 7.00
C ILE A 28 -0.98 -13.33 7.35
N LEU A 29 -0.14 -13.03 8.35
CA LEU A 29 0.21 -11.64 8.66
C LEU A 29 1.21 -11.11 7.62
N PRO A 30 1.10 -9.83 7.24
CA PRO A 30 2.11 -9.21 6.39
C PRO A 30 3.48 -9.18 7.08
N ASP A 31 4.54 -9.34 6.29
CA ASP A 31 5.90 -9.10 6.75
C ASP A 31 6.25 -7.61 6.63
N LEU A 32 6.85 -7.02 7.67
CA LEU A 32 7.10 -5.58 7.74
C LEU A 32 8.12 -5.11 6.69
N GLU A 33 9.25 -5.80 6.56
CA GLU A 33 10.34 -5.40 5.66
C GLU A 33 9.91 -5.52 4.20
N ASN A 34 9.23 -6.61 3.85
CA ASN A 34 8.63 -6.77 2.52
C ASN A 34 7.60 -5.69 2.24
N MET A 35 6.78 -5.30 3.22
CA MET A 35 5.78 -4.25 3.04
C MET A 35 6.42 -2.90 2.77
N ILE A 36 7.46 -2.54 3.52
CA ILE A 36 8.24 -1.32 3.26
C ILE A 36 8.80 -1.35 1.83
N GLY A 37 9.38 -2.48 1.43
CA GLY A 37 9.89 -2.69 0.07
C GLY A 37 8.82 -2.47 -0.99
N TYR A 38 7.65 -3.09 -0.85
CA TYR A 38 6.54 -2.93 -1.80
C TYR A 38 6.06 -1.49 -1.93
N LEU A 39 5.95 -0.77 -0.81
CA LEU A 39 5.55 0.65 -0.83
C LEU A 39 6.56 1.51 -1.58
N LEU A 40 7.86 1.25 -1.43
CA LEU A 40 8.94 2.02 -2.05
C LEU A 40 9.11 1.71 -3.55
N ILE A 41 8.99 0.44 -3.96
CA ILE A 41 9.07 0.06 -5.39
C ILE A 41 7.80 0.41 -6.17
N GLY A 42 6.74 0.79 -5.45
CA GLY A 42 5.55 1.34 -6.04
C GLY A 42 4.42 0.33 -6.29
N VAL A 43 4.24 -0.66 -5.40
CA VAL A 43 3.20 -1.70 -5.52
C VAL A 43 2.19 -1.60 -4.35
N PRO A 44 0.88 -1.56 -4.62
CA PRO A 44 0.23 -1.44 -5.94
C PRO A 44 0.51 -0.10 -6.63
N ARG A 45 0.31 -0.02 -7.95
CA ARG A 45 0.28 1.28 -8.64
C ARG A 45 -0.95 2.06 -8.17
N VAL A 46 -0.79 3.36 -7.96
CA VAL A 46 -1.85 4.26 -7.50
C VAL A 46 -1.87 5.58 -8.28
N PRO A 47 -2.98 6.33 -8.29
CA PRO A 47 -3.08 7.58 -9.04
C PRO A 47 -1.95 8.59 -8.75
N ALA A 48 -1.51 8.69 -7.50
CA ALA A 48 -0.42 9.60 -7.13
C ALA A 48 0.94 9.26 -7.75
N ASP A 49 1.11 8.09 -8.36
CA ASP A 49 2.35 7.76 -9.11
C ASP A 49 2.50 8.58 -10.39
N ASP A 50 1.38 9.03 -10.95
CA ASP A 50 1.35 9.80 -12.19
C ASP A 50 1.41 11.33 -11.90
N ASP A 51 1.52 11.73 -10.62
CA ASP A 51 1.67 13.12 -10.18
C ASP A 51 3.18 13.51 -10.10
N PRO A 52 3.63 14.52 -10.87
CA PRO A 52 5.04 14.90 -10.93
C PRO A 52 5.51 15.78 -9.76
N SER A 53 4.65 16.13 -8.81
CA SER A 53 5.00 16.99 -7.68
C SER A 53 5.89 16.29 -6.65
N ASP A 54 6.73 17.05 -5.93
CA ASP A 54 7.57 16.49 -4.87
C ASP A 54 6.77 15.88 -3.72
N ALA A 55 5.49 16.24 -3.56
CA ALA A 55 4.61 15.67 -2.54
C ALA A 55 4.02 14.30 -2.96
N SER A 56 4.06 13.97 -4.25
CA SER A 56 3.35 12.82 -4.82
C SER A 56 3.81 11.49 -4.23
N SER A 57 5.11 11.32 -3.95
CA SER A 57 5.63 10.06 -3.42
C SER A 57 5.08 9.71 -2.02
N ILE A 58 4.76 10.72 -1.19
CA ILE A 58 4.20 10.49 0.15
C ILE A 58 2.72 10.14 0.04
N GLU A 59 1.98 10.90 -0.78
CA GLU A 59 0.58 10.62 -1.10
C GLU A 59 0.42 9.23 -1.74
N ALA A 60 1.36 8.83 -2.58
CA ALA A 60 1.36 7.52 -3.21
C ALA A 60 1.57 6.39 -2.21
N VAL A 61 2.29 6.60 -1.10
CA VAL A 61 2.34 5.63 0.01
C VAL A 61 0.98 5.57 0.72
N ASP A 62 0.31 6.71 0.93
CA ASP A 62 -1.00 6.77 1.58
C ASP A 62 -2.10 6.05 0.78
N GLN A 63 -2.11 6.23 -0.53
CA GLN A 63 -3.06 5.55 -1.42
C GLN A 63 -2.78 4.04 -1.43
N ARG A 64 -1.51 3.64 -1.54
CA ARG A 64 -1.11 2.23 -1.51
C ARG A 64 -1.54 1.54 -0.23
N ILE A 65 -1.24 2.16 0.91
CA ILE A 65 -1.55 1.54 2.19
C ILE A 65 -3.05 1.39 2.40
N SER A 66 -3.84 2.35 1.90
CA SER A 66 -5.30 2.27 1.94
C SER A 66 -5.82 1.06 1.16
N ILE A 67 -5.31 0.83 -0.06
CA ILE A 67 -5.68 -0.33 -0.88
C ILE A 67 -5.24 -1.64 -0.21
N LEU A 68 -4.00 -1.70 0.27
CA LEU A 68 -3.43 -2.90 0.89
C LEU A 68 -4.18 -3.29 2.17
N LYS A 69 -4.51 -2.32 3.04
CA LYS A 69 -5.31 -2.54 4.25
C LYS A 69 -6.72 -3.01 3.92
N ALA A 70 -7.37 -2.42 2.91
CA ALA A 70 -8.70 -2.84 2.48
C ALA A 70 -8.70 -4.30 1.98
N VAL A 71 -7.76 -4.66 1.10
CA VAL A 71 -7.66 -6.02 0.58
C VAL A 71 -7.30 -7.01 1.69
N PHE A 72 -6.41 -6.65 2.62
CA PHE A 72 -6.08 -7.49 3.78
C PHE A 72 -7.31 -7.75 4.67
N ALA A 73 -8.09 -6.71 4.98
CA ALA A 73 -9.30 -6.86 5.79
C ALA A 73 -10.35 -7.72 5.09
N GLU A 74 -10.52 -7.57 3.79
CA GLU A 74 -11.44 -8.40 3.00
C GLU A 74 -11.00 -9.86 2.92
N LEU A 75 -9.70 -10.10 2.68
CA LEU A 75 -9.11 -11.43 2.63
C LEU A 75 -9.24 -12.17 3.96
N ASN A 76 -9.24 -11.43 5.07
CA ASN A 76 -9.27 -11.96 6.43
C ASN A 76 -10.56 -11.58 7.16
N ARG A 77 -11.67 -11.37 6.43
CA ARG A 77 -12.96 -10.92 6.98
C ARG A 77 -13.54 -11.80 8.08
N ASP A 78 -13.15 -13.07 8.10
CA ASP A 78 -13.61 -14.08 9.07
C ASP A 78 -12.56 -14.36 10.16
N ALA A 79 -11.43 -13.64 10.16
CA ALA A 79 -10.40 -13.73 11.19
C ALA A 79 -10.82 -13.00 12.49
N SER A 80 -10.09 -13.24 13.58
CA SER A 80 -10.32 -12.54 14.83
C SER A 80 -9.95 -11.05 14.74
N GLU A 81 -10.59 -10.23 15.56
CA GLU A 81 -10.26 -8.80 15.71
C GLU A 81 -8.77 -8.59 16.03
N ASP A 82 -8.24 -9.34 17.01
CA ASP A 82 -6.81 -9.31 17.35
C ASP A 82 -5.89 -9.58 16.15
N PHE A 83 -6.29 -10.47 15.24
CA PHE A 83 -5.51 -10.78 14.04
C PHE A 83 -5.54 -9.61 13.05
N LEU A 84 -6.73 -9.04 12.84
CA LEU A 84 -6.91 -7.86 11.98
C LEU A 84 -6.11 -6.68 12.52
N ASP A 85 -6.21 -6.38 13.80
CA ASP A 85 -5.50 -5.27 14.45
C ASP A 85 -3.98 -5.41 14.30
N ARG A 86 -3.46 -6.62 14.53
CA ARG A 86 -2.03 -6.90 14.35
C ARG A 86 -1.59 -6.70 12.91
N GLY A 87 -2.36 -7.19 11.94
CA GLY A 87 -2.05 -7.03 10.53
C GLY A 87 -2.10 -5.58 10.08
N LEU A 88 -3.17 -4.86 10.43
CA LEU A 88 -3.35 -3.44 10.12
C LEU A 88 -2.25 -2.58 10.76
N GLY A 89 -1.83 -2.90 11.98
CA GLY A 89 -0.72 -2.23 12.64
C GLY A 89 0.64 -2.43 11.94
N ILE A 90 0.85 -3.55 11.24
CA ILE A 90 2.07 -3.74 10.42
C ILE A 90 2.03 -2.84 9.19
N TYR A 91 0.88 -2.73 8.53
CA TYR A 91 0.71 -1.78 7.41
C TYR A 91 0.98 -0.34 7.84
N ASP A 92 0.46 0.09 9.00
CA ASP A 92 0.70 1.45 9.51
C ASP A 92 2.19 1.72 9.75
N LYS A 93 2.89 0.78 10.40
CA LYS A 93 4.35 0.88 10.62
C LYS A 93 5.14 0.90 9.30
N ALA A 94 4.74 0.09 8.33
CA ALA A 94 5.39 0.06 7.02
C ALA A 94 5.25 1.41 6.30
N ALA A 95 4.05 2.01 6.33
CA ALA A 95 3.80 3.32 5.74
C ALA A 95 4.61 4.42 6.42
N GLU A 96 4.66 4.44 7.75
CA GLU A 96 5.49 5.39 8.51
C GLU A 96 6.97 5.28 8.11
N ARG A 97 7.51 4.05 8.06
CA ARG A 97 8.92 3.83 7.73
C ARG A 97 9.24 4.17 6.28
N ALA A 98 8.38 3.80 5.33
CA ALA A 98 8.55 4.15 3.92
C ALA A 98 8.55 5.67 3.71
N LYS A 99 7.62 6.40 4.34
CA LYS A 99 7.59 7.87 4.27
C LYS A 99 8.82 8.52 4.90
N MET A 100 9.32 7.96 5.99
CA MET A 100 10.56 8.43 6.62
C MET A 100 11.75 8.30 5.66
N LEU A 101 11.93 7.13 5.05
CA LEU A 101 12.98 6.89 4.05
C LEU A 101 12.88 7.84 2.84
N LEU A 102 11.67 8.07 2.33
CA LEU A 102 11.43 9.01 1.22
C LEU A 102 11.75 10.47 1.58
N ARG A 103 11.56 10.85 2.85
CA ARG A 103 11.94 12.19 3.34
C ARG A 103 13.46 12.30 3.50
N GLU A 104 14.09 11.27 4.07
CA GLU A 104 15.56 11.18 4.21
C GLU A 104 16.26 11.29 2.85
N SER A 105 15.73 10.65 1.80
CA SER A 105 16.29 10.75 0.45
C SER A 105 16.16 12.13 -0.21
N LYS A 106 15.27 12.98 0.30
CA LYS A 106 15.03 14.34 -0.24
C LYS A 106 15.80 15.42 0.50
N THR A 107 16.28 15.14 1.71
CA THR A 107 17.18 16.04 2.43
C THR A 107 18.59 15.86 1.86
N PRO A 108 19.22 16.89 1.27
CA PRO A 108 20.62 16.79 0.88
C PRO A 108 21.44 16.42 2.11
N SER A 109 22.31 15.42 1.98
CA SER A 109 23.43 15.28 2.90
C SER A 109 24.24 16.56 2.79
N ASP A 110 24.12 17.46 3.76
CA ASP A 110 25.07 18.56 3.90
C ASP A 110 26.48 17.95 3.97
N GLY A 111 27.38 18.48 3.13
CA GLY A 111 28.61 17.83 2.66
C GLY A 111 29.55 17.21 3.71
N GLU A 112 30.23 16.16 3.27
CA GLU A 112 31.61 15.86 3.70
C GLU A 112 32.63 16.63 2.84
#